data_AF-A0A9Y2G781-F1
#
_entry.id   AF-A0A9Y2G781-F1
#
_cell.length_a   1.000
_cell.length_b   1.000
_cell.length_c   1.000
_cell.angle_alpha   90.00
_cell.angle_beta   90.00
_cell.angle_gamma   90.00
#
_symmetry.space_group_name_H-M   'P 1'
#
loop_
_entity.id
_entity.type
_entity.pdbx_description
1 polymer ?
#
loop_
_entity_poly.entity_id
_entity_poly.type
_entity_poly.pdbx_seq_one_letter_code
_entity_poly.pdbx_strand_id
1 'polypeptide(L)'
;MLAAHEIEGRDKPAPGAFTLVVDWAQNPVCVIVTTQVEIAPFDQVSAEFAYREGEGDRSLAQWRETHRRYFERAASQLGISFSPQDLLLLEQFEKVYPR
;
A
#
# COMPACT_ATOMS: atom_id res chain seq x y z
N MET A 1 2.64 2.83 5.49
CA MET A 1 2.78 2.56 6.94
C MET A 1 1.73 3.32 7.70
N LEU A 2 1.15 2.72 8.74
CA LEU A 2 0.14 3.34 9.59
C LEU A 2 0.66 4.64 10.23
N ALA A 3 1.89 4.63 10.75
CA ALA A 3 2.52 5.80 11.36
C ALA A 3 2.63 6.99 10.40
N ALA A 4 2.88 6.75 9.11
CA ALA A 4 2.96 7.83 8.12
C ALA A 4 1.61 8.54 7.93
N HIS A 5 0.51 7.79 7.87
CA HIS A 5 -0.84 8.39 7.80
C HIS A 5 -1.14 9.24 9.04
N GLU A 6 -0.74 8.77 10.22
CA GLU A 6 -0.97 9.47 11.48
C GLU A 6 -0.15 10.77 11.58
N ILE A 7 1.11 10.75 11.13
CA ILE A 7 1.98 11.94 11.10
C ILE A 7 1.45 13.00 10.12
N GLU A 8 1.02 12.57 8.94
CA GLU A 8 0.57 13.47 7.88
C GLU A 8 -0.90 13.92 8.06
N GLY A 9 -1.60 13.40 9.07
CA GLY A 9 -3.01 13.70 9.31
C GLY A 9 -3.93 13.23 8.18
N ARG A 10 -3.55 12.18 7.45
CA ARG A 10 -4.35 11.61 6.36
C ARG A 10 -5.38 10.64 6.91
N ASP A 11 -6.61 10.75 6.41
CA ASP A 11 -7.64 9.76 6.69
C ASP A 11 -7.16 8.36 6.28
N LYS A 12 -7.54 7.37 7.08
CA LYS A 12 -7.30 5.96 6.74
C LYS A 12 -8.23 5.58 5.58
N PRO A 13 -7.74 4.80 4.61
CA PRO A 13 -8.61 4.23 3.61
C PRO A 13 -9.73 3.42 4.27
N ALA A 14 -10.91 3.39 3.64
CA ALA A 14 -12.07 2.68 4.14
C ALA A 14 -12.74 1.88 3.01
N PRO A 15 -13.28 0.69 3.29
CA PRO A 15 -14.11 -0.02 2.33
C PRO A 15 -15.24 0.86 1.79
N GLY A 16 -15.45 0.84 0.47
CA GLY A 16 -16.40 1.70 -0.24
C GLY A 16 -15.81 3.03 -0.72
N ALA A 17 -14.58 3.39 -0.35
CA ALA A 17 -13.92 4.57 -0.87
C ALA A 17 -13.57 4.41 -2.35
N PHE A 18 -13.85 5.43 -3.15
CA PHE A 18 -13.48 5.49 -4.56
C PHE A 18 -12.20 6.29 -4.75
N THR A 19 -11.30 5.77 -5.56
CA THR A 19 -10.03 6.42 -5.90
C THR A 19 -9.87 6.54 -7.41
N LEU A 20 -9.57 7.75 -7.89
CA LEU A 20 -9.13 7.97 -9.26
C LEU A 20 -7.63 7.68 -9.35
N VAL A 21 -7.27 6.63 -10.09
CA VAL A 21 -5.87 6.31 -10.37
C VAL A 21 -5.42 7.13 -11.57
N VAL A 22 -4.28 7.80 -11.43
CA VAL A 22 -3.66 8.63 -12.48
C VAL A 22 -2.26 8.10 -12.82
N ASP A 23 -1.80 8.39 -14.04
CA ASP A 23 -0.42 8.12 -14.45
C ASP A 23 0.56 9.20 -13.92
N TRP A 24 1.84 9.06 -14.27
CA TRP A 24 2.88 10.02 -13.87
C TRP A 24 2.66 11.45 -14.41
N ALA A 25 1.96 11.58 -15.54
CA ALA A 25 1.61 12.86 -16.15
C ALA A 25 0.25 13.40 -15.65
N GLN A 26 -0.32 12.80 -14.61
CA GLN A 26 -1.62 13.15 -14.01
C GLN A 26 -2.83 12.88 -14.92
N ASN A 27 -2.71 12.03 -15.94
CA ASN A 27 -3.86 11.62 -16.74
C ASN A 27 -4.66 10.52 -16.02
N PRO A 28 -6.01 10.59 -16.04
CA PRO A 28 -6.86 9.52 -15.52
C PRO A 28 -6.62 8.17 -16.21
N VAL A 29 -6.41 7.12 -15.42
CA VAL A 29 -6.22 5.74 -15.91
C VAL A 29 -7.45 4.89 -15.62
N CYS A 30 -7.88 4.86 -14.36
CA CYS A 30 -9.04 4.08 -13.94
C CYS A 30 -9.64 4.59 -12.61
N VAL A 31 -10.83 4.11 -12.28
CA VAL A 31 -11.43 4.27 -10.95
C VAL A 31 -11.44 2.91 -10.27
N ILE A 32 -10.99 2.89 -9.02
CA ILE A 32 -11.04 1.71 -8.14
C ILE A 32 -11.96 1.99 -6.95
N VAL A 33 -12.52 0.93 -6.37
CA VAL A 33 -13.20 0.97 -5.08
C VAL A 33 -12.45 0.08 -4.10
N THR A 34 -12.10 0.60 -2.92
CA THR A 34 -11.51 -0.19 -1.84
C THR A 34 -12.56 -1.17 -1.33
N THR A 35 -12.28 -2.47 -1.37
CA THR A 35 -13.20 -3.53 -0.93
C THR A 35 -12.89 -4.03 0.46
N GLN A 36 -11.61 -3.97 0.86
CA GLN A 36 -11.16 -4.39 2.18
C GLN A 36 -9.93 -3.57 2.60
N VAL A 37 -9.83 -3.31 3.91
CA VAL A 37 -8.63 -2.74 4.54
C VAL A 37 -8.27 -3.63 5.72
N GLU A 38 -7.02 -4.08 5.77
CA GLU A 38 -6.45 -4.83 6.88
C GLU A 38 -5.26 -4.08 7.47
N ILE A 39 -5.01 -4.27 8.76
CA ILE A 39 -3.80 -3.76 9.43
C ILE A 39 -2.98 -4.95 9.91
N ALA A 40 -1.76 -5.08 9.40
CA ALA A 40 -0.84 -6.13 9.79
C ALA A 40 0.61 -5.61 9.86
N PRO A 41 1.47 -6.20 10.70
CA PRO A 41 2.91 -5.95 10.66
C PRO A 41 3.52 -6.29 9.30
N PHE A 42 4.52 -5.53 8.86
CA PHE A 42 5.22 -5.76 7.59
C PHE A 42 5.75 -7.20 7.45
N ASP A 43 6.33 -7.77 8.52
CA ASP A 43 6.86 -9.13 8.51
C ASP A 43 5.78 -10.22 8.49
N GLN A 44 4.52 -9.87 8.79
CA GLN A 44 3.37 -10.76 8.78
C GLN A 44 2.52 -10.67 7.51
N VAL A 45 2.89 -9.83 6.55
CA VAL A 45 2.22 -9.79 5.24
C VAL A 45 2.30 -11.16 4.57
N SER A 46 1.13 -11.66 4.14
CA SER A 46 0.99 -12.99 3.56
C SER A 46 1.54 -13.05 2.14
N ALA A 47 1.97 -14.25 1.72
CA ALA A 47 2.37 -14.48 0.32
C ALA A 47 1.21 -14.26 -0.65
N GLU A 48 -0.03 -14.52 -0.23
CA GLU A 48 -1.23 -14.26 -1.02
C GLU A 48 -1.42 -12.77 -1.29
N PHE A 49 -1.24 -11.93 -0.27
CA PHE A 49 -1.32 -10.48 -0.42
C PHE A 49 -0.25 -9.98 -1.40
N ALA A 50 1.01 -10.37 -1.17
CA ALA A 50 2.14 -10.01 -2.04
C ALA A 50 1.91 -10.46 -3.49
N TYR A 51 1.34 -11.65 -3.69
CA TYR A 51 1.02 -12.16 -5.03
C TYR A 51 -0.06 -11.32 -5.72
N ARG A 52 -1.10 -10.91 -4.98
CA ARG A 52 -2.22 -10.12 -5.51
C ARG A 52 -1.84 -8.69 -5.85
N GLU A 53 -0.92 -8.08 -5.11
CA GLU A 53 -0.37 -6.77 -5.44
C GLU A 53 0.35 -6.77 -6.79
N GLY A 54 0.94 -7.92 -7.15
CA GLY A 54 1.27 -8.22 -8.54
C GLY A 54 2.59 -7.60 -9.04
N GLU A 55 3.37 -6.99 -8.16
CA GLU A 55 4.68 -6.41 -8.48
C GLU A 55 5.74 -7.50 -8.77
N GLY A 56 6.67 -7.18 -9.67
CA GLY A 56 7.82 -8.04 -9.97
C GLY A 56 7.45 -9.46 -10.40
N ASP A 57 8.08 -10.45 -9.77
CA ASP A 57 7.86 -11.89 -9.94
C ASP A 57 6.71 -12.44 -9.08
N ARG A 58 6.00 -11.56 -8.36
CA ARG A 58 4.87 -11.88 -7.46
C ARG A 58 5.25 -12.78 -6.28
N SER A 59 6.53 -12.87 -5.92
CA SER A 59 7.00 -13.59 -4.75
C SER A 59 6.99 -12.71 -3.50
N LEU A 60 6.72 -13.32 -2.34
CA LEU A 60 6.83 -12.64 -1.03
C LEU A 60 8.26 -12.14 -0.76
N ALA A 61 9.27 -12.84 -1.28
CA ALA A 61 10.67 -12.47 -1.08
C ALA A 61 10.99 -11.15 -1.79
N GLN A 62 10.63 -11.02 -3.07
CA GLN A 62 10.84 -9.79 -3.81
C GLN A 62 9.97 -8.64 -3.27
N TRP A 63 8.71 -8.94 -2.93
CA TRP A 63 7.82 -7.97 -2.29
C TRP A 63 8.47 -7.36 -1.05
N ARG A 64 9.00 -8.21 -0.14
CA ARG A 64 9.68 -7.76 1.08
C ARG A 64 10.93 -6.94 0.80
N GLU A 65 11.72 -7.28 -0.22
CA GLU A 65 12.92 -6.51 -0.57
C GLU A 65 12.56 -5.11 -1.06
N THR A 66 11.65 -5.02 -2.04
CA THR A 66 11.22 -3.75 -2.65
C THR A 66 10.56 -2.85 -1.61
N HIS A 67 9.62 -3.40 -0.83
CA HIS A 67 8.84 -2.63 0.13
C HIS A 67 9.67 -2.20 1.33
N ARG A 68 10.63 -3.01 1.79
CA ARG A 68 11.58 -2.59 2.83
C ARG A 68 12.32 -1.31 2.41
N ARG A 69 12.90 -1.29 1.21
CA ARG A 69 13.64 -0.12 0.68
C ARG A 69 12.74 1.10 0.55
N TYR A 70 11.50 0.89 0.11
CA TYR A 70 10.51 1.97 0.02
C TYR A 70 10.19 2.55 1.41
N PHE A 71 9.84 1.70 2.38
CA PHE A 71 9.45 2.14 3.72
C PHE A 71 10.62 2.74 4.51
N GLU A 72 11.84 2.24 4.38
CA GLU A 72 13.04 2.85 4.97
C GLU A 72 13.26 4.27 4.46
N ARG A 73 13.11 4.48 3.14
CA ARG A 73 13.21 5.82 2.54
C ARG A 73 12.09 6.75 3.01
N ALA A 74 10.85 6.27 3.00
CA ALA A 74 9.68 7.04 3.42
C ALA A 74 9.76 7.41 4.91
N ALA A 75 10.16 6.47 5.77
CA ALA A 75 10.39 6.70 7.20
C ALA A 75 11.43 7.79 7.43
N SER A 76 12.57 7.71 6.73
CA SER A 76 13.65 8.69 6.81
C SER A 76 13.19 10.10 6.42
N GLN A 77 12.37 10.23 5.37
CA GLN A 77 11.77 11.51 4.96
C GLN A 77 10.84 12.12 6.01
N LEU A 78 10.21 11.28 6.82
CA LEU A 78 9.34 11.68 7.93
C LEU A 78 10.09 11.83 9.27
N GLY A 79 11.41 11.62 9.29
CA GLY A 79 12.21 11.69 10.51
C GLY A 79 11.98 10.52 11.49
N ILE A 80 11.42 9.41 11.03
CA ILE A 80 11.20 8.19 11.82
C ILE A 80 12.03 7.02 11.28
N SER A 81 12.09 5.92 12.02
CA SER A 81 12.76 4.68 11.58
C SER A 81 11.71 3.64 11.17
N PHE A 82 12.07 2.79 10.21
CA PHE A 82 11.28 1.62 9.81
C PHE A 82 11.76 0.36 10.52
N SER A 83 10.82 -0.48 10.95
CA SER A 83 11.02 -1.80 11.51
C SER A 83 10.10 -2.83 10.84
N PRO A 84 10.49 -4.12 10.71
CA PRO A 84 9.60 -5.15 10.19
C PRO A 84 8.32 -5.37 11.01
N GLN A 85 8.26 -4.92 12.27
CA GLN A 85 7.06 -4.98 13.10
C GLN A 85 6.11 -3.79 12.89
N ASP A 86 6.50 -2.81 12.08
CA ASP A 86 5.65 -1.65 11.81
C ASP A 86 4.38 -2.05 11.06
N LEU A 87 3.27 -1.45 11.47
CA LEU A 87 1.95 -1.74 10.93
C LEU A 87 1.78 -1.10 9.55
N LEU A 88 1.28 -1.90 8.62
CA LEU A 88 0.87 -1.47 7.29
C LEU A 88 -0.66 -1.39 7.22
N LEU A 89 -1.16 -0.47 6.40
CA LEU A 89 -2.54 -0.48 5.91
C LEU A 89 -2.51 -1.25 4.59
N LEU A 90 -3.09 -2.43 4.58
CA LEU A 90 -3.16 -3.34 3.45
C LEU A 90 -4.51 -3.17 2.77
N GLU A 91 -4.52 -2.49 1.63
CA GLU A 91 -5.74 -2.23 0.86
C GLU A 91 -5.95 -3.30 -0.21
N GLN A 92 -7.18 -3.77 -0.32
CA GLN A 92 -7.64 -4.50 -1.49
C GLN A 92 -8.71 -3.66 -2.18
N PHE A 93 -8.68 -3.69 -3.50
CA PHE A 93 -9.58 -2.88 -4.31
C PHE A 93 -9.96 -3.61 -5.59
N GLU A 94 -11.03 -3.12 -6.21
CA GLU A 94 -11.48 -3.57 -7.52
C GLU A 94 -11.58 -2.38 -8.48
N LYS A 95 -11.13 -2.58 -9.73
CA LYS A 95 -11.33 -1.60 -10.79
C LYS A 95 -12.81 -1.59 -11.20
N VAL A 96 -13.45 -0.43 -11.11
CA VAL A 96 -14.86 -0.23 -11.46
C VAL A 96 -15.05 0.54 -12.76
N TYR A 97 -14.02 1.24 -13.24
CA TYR A 97 -14.06 2.00 -14.49
C TYR A 97 -12.66 2.18 -15.13
N PRO A 98 -12.51 2.15 -16.47
CA PRO A 98 -13.47 1.57 -17.41
C PRO A 98 -13.63 0.07 -17.13
N ARG A 99 -14.79 -0.50 -17.47
CA ARG A 99 -15.07 -1.94 -17.23
C ARG A 99 -14.06 -2.81 -17.98
#